data_AF-A0A9D6KIY2-F1
#
_entry.id   AF-A0A9D6KIY2-F1
#
_cell.length_a   1.000
_cell.length_b   1.000
_cell.length_c   1.000
_cell.angle_alpha   90.00
_cell.angle_beta   90.00
_cell.angle_gamma   90.00
#
_symmetry.space_group_name_H-M   'P 1'
#
loop_
_entity.id
_entity.type
_entity.pdbx_description
1 polymer ?
#
loop_
_entity_poly.entity_id
_entity_poly.type
_entity_poly.pdbx_seq_one_letter_code
_entity_poly.pdbx_strand_id
1 'polypeptide(L)'
;MKPISRLYHVVIGSVCALAFLSSACNQRIYWLPESSFTLSPDSRLPRWFAIPTGYERKDVTVRIYYYLPPFGKYDFEAVLLGPVPECLQLEHKLGTARWHPESERKGITTYPGYYIASVDGIEEVIEHRKQEPIFYISDDPALTRELKRP
;
A
#
# COMPACT_ATOMS: atom_id res chain seq x y z
N MET A 1 -49.28 8.24 -31.58
CA MET A 1 -48.62 7.91 -30.30
C MET A 1 -47.38 7.07 -30.55
N LYS A 2 -46.18 7.64 -30.31
CA LYS A 2 -44.87 7.03 -29.94
C LYS A 2 -43.69 7.93 -30.37
N PRO A 3 -43.36 9.00 -29.63
CA PRO A 3 -42.03 9.62 -29.70
C PRO A 3 -41.19 9.44 -28.42
N ILE A 4 -41.76 8.80 -27.40
CA ILE A 4 -41.18 8.78 -26.04
C ILE A 4 -39.95 7.86 -25.96
N SER A 5 -39.89 6.76 -26.73
CA SER A 5 -38.80 5.77 -26.63
C SER A 5 -37.42 6.28 -27.09
N ARG A 6 -37.36 7.20 -28.07
CA ARG A 6 -36.07 7.74 -28.55
C ARG A 6 -35.41 8.66 -27.52
N LEU A 7 -36.19 9.41 -26.74
CA LEU A 7 -35.68 10.31 -25.71
C LEU A 7 -35.02 9.53 -24.56
N TYR A 8 -35.60 8.39 -24.15
CA TYR A 8 -35.04 7.53 -23.11
C TYR A 8 -33.66 6.95 -23.48
N HIS A 9 -33.47 6.51 -24.73
CA HIS A 9 -32.18 5.94 -25.16
C HIS A 9 -31.08 7.00 -25.26
N VAL A 10 -31.43 8.22 -25.66
CA VAL A 10 -30.49 9.35 -25.72
C VAL A 10 -30.10 9.82 -24.32
N VAL A 11 -31.05 9.90 -23.39
CA VAL A 11 -30.79 10.27 -21.99
C VAL A 11 -29.94 9.20 -21.29
N ILE A 12 -30.25 7.91 -21.47
CA ILE A 12 -29.45 6.80 -20.90
C ILE A 12 -28.03 6.80 -21.50
N GLY A 13 -27.88 6.96 -22.82
CA GLY A 13 -26.58 7.05 -23.47
C GLY A 13 -25.73 8.22 -22.96
N SER A 14 -26.37 9.37 -22.72
CA SER A 14 -25.70 10.58 -22.22
C SER A 14 -25.30 10.47 -20.75
N VAL A 15 -26.12 9.83 -19.91
CA VAL A 15 -25.79 9.56 -18.50
C VAL A 15 -24.62 8.56 -18.40
N CYS A 16 -24.59 7.52 -19.22
CA CYS A 16 -23.45 6.60 -19.28
C CYS A 16 -22.16 7.31 -19.75
N ALA A 17 -22.23 8.15 -20.79
CA ALA A 17 -21.08 8.90 -21.28
C ALA A 17 -20.53 9.88 -20.22
N LEU A 18 -21.41 10.57 -19.48
CA LEU A 18 -21.02 11.47 -18.40
C LEU A 18 -20.45 10.74 -17.18
N ALA A 19 -20.90 9.52 -16.86
CA ALA A 19 -20.32 8.69 -15.80
C ALA A 19 -18.90 8.17 -16.17
N PHE A 20 -18.67 7.88 -17.45
CA PHE A 20 -17.33 7.54 -17.94
C PHE A 20 -16.38 8.75 -17.98
N LEU A 21 -16.88 9.94 -18.34
CA LEU A 21 -16.09 11.18 -18.37
C LEU A 21 -15.81 11.75 -16.98
N SER A 22 -16.72 11.61 -16.01
CA SER A 22 -16.48 12.01 -14.61
C SER A 22 -15.50 11.08 -13.89
N SER A 23 -15.34 9.84 -14.37
CA SER A 23 -14.32 8.91 -13.88
C SER A 23 -12.92 9.21 -14.42
N ALA A 24 -12.80 9.96 -15.52
CA ALA A 24 -11.51 10.36 -16.09
C ALA A 24 -10.85 11.54 -15.35
N CYS A 25 -11.60 12.27 -14.50
CA CYS A 25 -11.05 13.32 -13.64
C CYS A 25 -10.66 12.84 -12.23
N ASN A 26 -10.84 11.55 -11.91
CA ASN A 26 -10.24 10.97 -10.72
C ASN A 26 -8.89 10.37 -11.10
N GLN A 27 -7.80 10.99 -10.65
CA GLN A 27 -6.42 10.49 -10.72
C GLN A 27 -6.21 9.22 -9.86
N ARG A 28 -7.12 8.26 -9.93
CA ARG A 28 -7.05 6.98 -9.20
C ARG A 28 -6.73 5.82 -10.12
N ILE A 29 -5.94 5.98 -11.19
CA ILE A 29 -5.40 4.84 -11.96
C ILE A 29 -4.29 4.15 -11.13
N TYR A 30 -4.66 3.60 -9.96
CA TYR A 30 -3.82 2.85 -9.02
C TYR A 30 -4.50 1.53 -8.61
N TRP A 31 -5.38 0.98 -9.46
CA TRP A 31 -6.35 -0.02 -9.01
C TRP A 31 -5.82 -1.45 -8.82
N LEU A 32 -4.61 -1.78 -9.29
CA LEU A 32 -4.04 -3.13 -9.14
C LEU A 32 -2.68 -3.06 -8.44
N PRO A 33 -2.59 -3.46 -7.16
CA PRO A 33 -1.29 -3.62 -6.52
C PRO A 33 -0.53 -4.73 -7.25
N GLU A 34 0.77 -4.52 -7.49
CA GLU A 34 1.65 -5.56 -8.02
C GLU A 34 1.77 -6.70 -7.02
N SER A 35 1.84 -6.35 -5.73
CA SER A 35 1.94 -7.31 -4.64
C SER A 35 1.41 -6.72 -3.34
N SER A 36 1.01 -7.60 -2.42
CA SER A 36 0.56 -7.22 -1.08
C SER A 36 1.09 -8.18 -0.04
N PHE A 37 1.45 -7.67 1.13
CA PHE A 37 2.05 -8.45 2.21
C PHE A 37 1.44 -8.07 3.55
N THR A 38 1.44 -9.02 4.49
CA THR A 38 0.95 -8.82 5.86
C THR A 38 2.11 -8.79 6.84
N LEU A 39 2.04 -7.91 7.83
CA LEU A 39 3.05 -7.81 8.88
C LEU A 39 3.05 -9.10 9.72
N SER A 40 4.23 -9.67 9.92
CA SER A 40 4.37 -10.82 10.83
C SER A 40 3.96 -10.43 12.27
N PRO A 41 3.26 -11.32 13.01
CA PRO A 41 2.99 -11.12 14.45
C PRO A 41 4.26 -10.92 15.29
N ASP A 42 5.37 -11.54 14.87
CA ASP A 42 6.68 -11.43 15.54
C ASP A 42 7.42 -10.14 15.20
N SER A 43 6.93 -9.37 14.23
CA SER A 43 7.50 -8.06 13.89
C SER A 43 6.91 -6.96 14.76
N ARG A 44 7.74 -5.99 15.14
CA ARG A 44 7.25 -4.74 15.70
C ARG A 44 6.33 -4.01 14.71
N LEU A 45 5.49 -3.14 15.23
CA LEU A 45 4.67 -2.25 14.41
C LEU A 45 5.59 -1.24 13.68
N PRO A 46 5.31 -0.91 12.40
CA PRO A 46 5.98 0.18 11.71
C PRO A 46 5.80 1.50 12.46
N ARG A 47 6.86 2.31 12.53
CA ARG A 47 6.89 3.62 13.22
C ARG A 47 5.98 4.66 12.58
N TRP A 48 5.50 4.40 11.36
CA TRP A 48 4.50 5.26 10.71
C TRP A 48 3.14 5.21 11.42
N PHE A 49 2.88 4.15 12.20
CA PHE A 49 1.64 3.95 12.93
C PHE A 49 1.87 4.03 14.44
N ALA A 50 0.86 4.56 15.14
CA ALA A 50 0.70 4.37 16.57
C ALA A 50 -0.40 3.34 16.81
N ILE A 51 -0.34 2.62 17.93
CA ILE A 51 -1.45 1.75 18.34
C ILE A 51 -2.62 2.65 18.78
N PRO A 52 -3.80 2.55 18.16
CA PRO A 52 -4.94 3.40 18.52
C PRO A 52 -5.42 3.09 19.95
N THR A 53 -6.01 4.09 20.61
CA THR A 53 -6.55 3.94 21.97
C THR A 53 -7.55 2.78 22.03
N GLY A 54 -7.37 1.88 22.99
CA GLY A 54 -8.25 0.71 23.17
C GLY A 54 -7.82 -0.54 22.41
N TYR A 55 -6.75 -0.48 21.62
CA TYR A 55 -6.13 -1.65 20.99
C TYR A 55 -4.79 -1.99 21.66
N GLU A 56 -4.45 -3.28 21.63
CA GLU A 56 -3.09 -3.75 21.92
C GLU A 56 -2.35 -4.10 20.63
N ARG A 57 -1.02 -4.27 20.70
CA ARG A 57 -0.22 -4.65 19.52
C ARG A 57 -0.75 -5.92 18.84
N LYS A 58 -1.22 -6.89 19.62
CA LYS A 58 -1.73 -8.17 19.10
C LYS A 58 -3.08 -8.04 18.36
N ASP A 59 -3.81 -6.95 18.61
CA ASP A 59 -5.14 -6.73 18.05
C ASP A 59 -5.08 -6.06 16.67
N VAL A 60 -3.91 -5.57 16.27
CA VAL A 60 -3.71 -4.85 15.01
C VAL A 60 -2.73 -5.56 14.10
N THR A 61 -2.91 -5.39 12.80
CA THR A 61 -1.94 -5.81 11.78
C THR A 61 -1.77 -4.74 10.72
N VAL A 62 -0.68 -4.82 9.98
CA VAL A 62 -0.43 -3.91 8.84
C VAL A 62 -0.42 -4.73 7.57
N ARG A 63 -1.14 -4.23 6.56
CA ARG A 63 -0.99 -4.69 5.18
C ARG A 63 -0.30 -3.62 4.37
N ILE A 64 0.68 -4.03 3.58
CA ILE A 64 1.37 -3.16 2.64
C ILE A 64 1.06 -3.57 1.21
N TYR A 65 1.09 -2.60 0.32
CA TYR A 65 0.89 -2.80 -1.11
C TYR A 65 1.98 -2.08 -1.88
N TYR A 66 2.58 -2.79 -2.83
CA TYR A 66 3.51 -2.19 -3.79
C TYR A 66 2.79 -1.99 -5.12
N TYR A 67 3.07 -0.86 -5.76
CA TYR A 67 2.54 -0.49 -7.06
C TYR A 67 3.67 -0.22 -8.04
N LEU A 68 3.44 -0.48 -9.32
CA LEU A 68 4.27 0.06 -10.40
C LEU A 68 3.59 1.33 -10.91
N PRO A 69 4.01 2.53 -10.49
CA PRO A 69 3.35 3.75 -10.96
C PRO A 69 3.78 4.02 -12.42
N PRO A 70 2.86 4.07 -13.40
CA PRO A 70 3.20 4.65 -14.70
C PRO A 70 3.36 6.18 -14.58
N PHE A 71 2.59 6.82 -13.69
CA PHE A 71 2.64 8.26 -13.38
C PHE A 71 2.12 8.49 -11.95
N GLY A 72 3.01 8.58 -10.96
CA GLY A 72 2.61 8.76 -9.56
C GLY A 72 3.77 9.11 -8.64
N LYS A 73 3.51 9.90 -7.61
CA LYS A 73 4.51 10.23 -6.57
C LYS A 73 4.73 9.08 -5.58
N TYR A 74 3.71 8.24 -5.41
CA TYR A 74 3.67 7.18 -4.42
C TYR A 74 3.53 5.82 -5.11
N ASP A 75 4.35 4.86 -4.71
CA ASP A 75 4.37 3.46 -5.18
C ASP A 75 4.18 2.47 -4.02
N PHE A 76 3.85 2.99 -2.83
CA PHE A 76 3.70 2.22 -1.61
C PHE A 76 2.49 2.70 -0.81
N GLU A 77 1.69 1.73 -0.35
CA GLU A 77 0.58 1.94 0.57
C GLU A 77 0.77 1.07 1.81
N ALA A 78 0.43 1.61 2.98
CA ALA A 78 0.35 0.87 4.22
C ALA A 78 -1.00 1.12 4.90
N VAL A 79 -1.65 0.05 5.34
CA VAL A 79 -2.98 0.07 5.96
C VAL A 79 -2.90 -0.62 7.32
N LEU A 80 -3.28 0.11 8.37
CA LEU A 80 -3.45 -0.43 9.71
C LEU A 80 -4.86 -1.01 9.84
N LEU A 81 -4.93 -2.29 10.20
CA LEU A 81 -6.18 -3.03 10.37
C LEU A 81 -6.38 -3.41 11.83
N GLY A 82 -7.64 -3.34 12.28
CA GLY A 82 -8.08 -3.87 13.57
C GLY A 82 -8.18 -5.40 13.60
N PRO A 83 -8.75 -5.97 14.67
CA PRO A 83 -8.78 -7.40 14.90
C PRO A 83 -9.74 -8.11 13.95
N VAL A 84 -9.50 -9.42 13.80
CA VAL A 84 -10.40 -10.37 13.14
C VAL A 84 -11.64 -10.60 14.03
N PRO A 85 -12.85 -10.78 13.47
CA PRO A 85 -13.17 -10.91 12.04
C PRO A 85 -13.41 -9.60 11.29
N GLU A 86 -13.59 -8.47 11.97
CA GLU A 86 -14.06 -7.25 11.33
C GLU A 86 -12.99 -6.61 10.44
N CYS A 87 -11.70 -6.76 10.77
CA CYS A 87 -10.55 -6.26 10.01
C CYS A 87 -10.73 -4.80 9.55
N LEU A 88 -11.30 -3.97 10.41
CA LEU A 88 -11.61 -2.58 10.09
C LEU A 88 -10.32 -1.82 9.76
N GLN A 89 -10.35 -1.03 8.69
CA GLN A 89 -9.28 -0.10 8.37
C GLN A 89 -9.28 1.05 9.38
N LEU A 90 -8.26 1.09 10.23
CA LEU A 90 -8.09 2.11 11.27
C LEU A 90 -7.32 3.32 10.75
N GLU A 91 -6.30 3.08 9.91
CA GLU A 91 -5.48 4.13 9.33
C GLU A 91 -4.94 3.69 7.97
N HIS A 92 -4.69 4.65 7.08
CA HIS A 92 -4.16 4.42 5.74
C HIS A 92 -3.14 5.49 5.40
N LYS A 93 -1.97 5.06 4.93
CA LYS A 93 -0.83 5.91 4.60
C LYS A 93 -0.29 5.59 3.22
N LEU A 94 0.13 6.66 2.54
CA LEU A 94 0.81 6.59 1.26
C LEU A 94 2.28 6.96 1.44
N GLY A 95 3.14 6.31 0.67
CA GLY A 95 4.57 6.54 0.74
C GLY A 95 5.28 6.14 -0.54
N THR A 96 6.60 6.05 -0.44
CA THR A 96 7.44 5.48 -1.48
C THR A 96 8.22 4.28 -0.97
N ALA A 97 8.56 3.35 -1.85
CA ALA A 97 9.45 2.24 -1.57
C ALA A 97 10.57 2.20 -2.60
N ARG A 98 11.77 1.87 -2.13
CA ARG A 98 12.93 1.63 -2.99
C ARG A 98 13.65 0.39 -2.53
N TRP A 99 14.38 -0.25 -3.44
CA TRP A 99 15.27 -1.33 -3.07
C TRP A 99 16.32 -0.85 -2.06
N HIS A 100 16.61 -1.70 -1.07
CA HIS A 100 17.74 -1.48 -0.20
C HIS A 100 19.04 -1.81 -0.97
N PRO A 101 20.16 -1.05 -0.79
CA PRO A 101 21.42 -1.30 -1.49
C PRO A 101 21.94 -2.74 -1.36
N GLU A 102 21.68 -3.37 -0.21
CA GLU A 102 21.99 -4.79 0.04
C GLU A 102 21.31 -5.74 -0.96
N SER A 103 20.02 -5.53 -1.23
CA SER A 103 19.26 -6.36 -2.19
C SER A 103 19.63 -6.04 -3.62
N GLU A 104 19.94 -4.79 -3.95
CA GLU A 104 20.47 -4.43 -5.26
C GLU A 104 21.79 -5.17 -5.53
N ARG A 105 22.68 -5.25 -4.52
CA ARG A 105 23.97 -5.93 -4.64
C ARG A 105 23.86 -7.45 -4.78
N LYS A 106 22.93 -8.08 -4.05
CA LYS A 106 22.71 -9.54 -4.08
C LYS A 106 21.86 -10.00 -5.27
N GLY A 107 21.05 -9.10 -5.82
CA GLY A 107 20.04 -9.38 -6.83
C GLY A 107 18.63 -9.29 -6.25
N ILE A 108 17.77 -8.53 -6.90
CA ILE A 108 16.41 -8.18 -6.42
C ILE A 108 15.44 -9.37 -6.34
N THR A 109 15.82 -10.53 -6.88
CA THR A 109 15.05 -11.79 -6.81
C THR A 109 15.56 -12.75 -5.74
N THR A 110 16.59 -12.35 -4.98
CA THR A 110 17.19 -13.18 -3.92
C THR A 110 16.58 -12.88 -2.55
N TYR A 111 16.50 -13.91 -1.71
CA TYR A 111 15.99 -13.81 -0.35
C TYR A 111 17.12 -13.99 0.68
N PRO A 112 17.10 -13.26 1.82
CA PRO A 112 16.14 -12.21 2.16
C PRO A 112 16.25 -10.97 1.24
N GLY A 113 15.09 -10.43 0.87
CA GLY A 113 14.95 -9.20 0.11
C GLY A 113 14.57 -8.04 1.03
N TYR A 114 15.09 -6.85 0.74
CA TYR A 114 14.96 -5.67 1.60
C TYR A 114 14.52 -4.46 0.78
N TYR A 115 13.53 -3.74 1.31
CA TYR A 115 13.08 -2.46 0.80
C TYR A 115 13.25 -1.40 1.87
N ILE A 116 13.49 -0.17 1.44
CA ILE A 116 13.35 1.01 2.29
C ILE A 116 12.05 1.69 1.89
N ALA A 117 11.10 1.72 2.82
CA ALA A 117 9.85 2.43 2.65
C ALA A 117 9.89 3.76 3.42
N SER A 118 9.36 4.82 2.81
CA SER A 118 9.29 6.17 3.36
C SER A 118 7.84 6.61 3.40
N VAL A 119 7.34 6.88 4.61
CA VAL A 119 5.97 7.34 4.86
C VAL A 119 6.06 8.50 5.85
N ASP A 120 5.43 9.63 5.52
CA ASP A 120 5.45 10.85 6.34
C ASP A 120 6.86 11.29 6.77
N GLY A 121 7.86 11.07 5.91
CA GLY A 121 9.27 11.44 6.16
C GLY A 121 10.05 10.45 7.04
N ILE A 122 9.42 9.38 7.54
CA ILE A 122 10.07 8.33 8.32
C ILE A 122 10.45 7.20 7.38
N GLU A 123 11.73 6.83 7.32
CA GLU A 123 12.19 5.65 6.59
C GLU A 123 12.30 4.42 7.51
N GLU A 124 11.90 3.25 7.00
CA GLU A 124 12.09 1.94 7.66
C GLU A 124 12.51 0.86 6.67
N VAL A 125 13.23 -0.15 7.16
CA VAL A 125 13.61 -1.32 6.36
C VAL A 125 12.51 -2.37 6.47
N ILE A 126 11.90 -2.70 5.34
CA ILE A 126 11.00 -3.85 5.18
C ILE A 126 11.84 -5.04 4.73
N GLU A 127 11.75 -6.14 5.46
CA GLU A 127 12.40 -7.42 5.16
C GLU A 127 11.37 -8.45 4.69
N HIS A 128 11.63 -9.04 3.53
CA HIS A 128 10.99 -10.24 3.02
C HIS A 128 11.98 -11.40 3.15
N ARG A 129 11.75 -12.32 4.09
CA ARG A 129 12.73 -13.39 4.40
C ARG A 129 12.74 -14.53 3.39
N LYS A 130 11.61 -14.75 2.73
CA LYS A 130 11.33 -15.82 1.75
C LYS A 130 10.14 -15.41 0.89
N GLN A 131 9.88 -16.14 -0.19
CA GLN A 131 8.79 -15.88 -1.13
C GLN A 131 7.41 -16.23 -0.52
N GLU A 132 6.97 -15.40 0.42
CA GLU A 132 5.70 -15.52 1.16
C GLU A 132 5.04 -14.15 1.31
N PRO A 133 3.71 -14.07 1.50
CA PRO A 133 2.99 -12.81 1.67
C PRO A 133 3.15 -12.22 3.09
N ILE A 134 4.34 -12.34 3.68
CA ILE A 134 4.68 -11.90 5.04
C ILE A 134 5.90 -11.00 4.98
N PHE A 135 5.81 -9.85 5.64
CA PHE A 135 6.95 -8.95 5.81
C PHE A 135 7.27 -8.69 7.28
N TYR A 136 8.49 -8.23 7.52
CA TYR A 136 9.01 -7.83 8.82
C TYR A 136 9.56 -6.41 8.72
N ILE A 137 9.56 -5.69 9.83
CA ILE A 137 10.39 -4.49 9.96
C ILE A 137 11.73 -4.90 10.55
N SER A 138 12.82 -4.57 9.86
CA SER A 138 14.17 -4.88 10.32
C SER A 138 14.77 -3.72 11.10
N ASP A 139 15.26 -4.06 12.30
CA ASP A 139 16.05 -3.16 13.14
C ASP A 139 17.56 -3.49 13.08
N ASP A 140 17.99 -4.33 12.14
CA ASP A 140 19.40 -4.67 11.96
C ASP A 140 20.22 -3.38 11.69
N PRO A 141 21.19 -3.03 12.58
CA PRO A 141 22.02 -1.85 12.40
C PRO A 141 22.77 -1.82 11.06
N ALA A 142 23.09 -3.00 10.50
CA ALA A 142 23.78 -3.10 9.21
C ALA A 142 22.88 -2.64 8.04
N LEU A 143 21.56 -2.80 8.15
CA LEU A 143 20.59 -2.36 7.15
C LEU A 143 20.14 -0.92 7.42
N THR A 144 19.79 -0.61 8.67
CA THR A 144 19.20 0.68 9.05
C THR A 144 20.15 1.89 8.87
N ARG A 145 21.45 1.68 8.73
CA ARG A 145 22.43 2.75 8.46
C ARG A 145 22.19 3.49 7.12
N GLU A 146 21.50 2.86 6.18
CA GLU A 146 21.20 3.39 4.84
C GLU A 146 19.91 4.25 4.81
N LEU A 147 19.24 4.38 5.95
CA LEU A 147 18.04 5.21 6.10
C LEU A 147 18.43 6.68 6.19
N LYS A 148 17.63 7.54 5.56
CA LYS A 148 17.69 8.98 5.80
C LYS A 148 17.32 9.23 7.26
N ARG A 149 18.22 9.86 8.01
CA ARG A 149 17.91 10.29 9.38
C ARG A 149 16.85 11.39 9.29
N PRO A 150 15.79 11.33 10.11
CA PRO A 150 14.81 12.41 10.20
C PRO A 150 15.44 13.71 10.68
#